data_AF-A0A6N9NSS1-F1
#
_entry.id   AF-A0A6N9NSS1-F1
#
_cell.length_a   1.000
_cell.length_b   1.000
_cell.length_c   1.000
_cell.angle_alpha   90.00
_cell.angle_beta   90.00
_cell.angle_gamma   90.00
#
_symmetry.space_group_name_H-M   'P 1'
#
loop_
_entity.id
_entity.type
_entity.pdbx_description
1 polymer ?
#
loop_
_entity_poly.entity_id
_entity_poly.type
_entity_poly.pdbx_seq_one_letter_code
_entity_poly.pdbx_strand_id
1 'polypeptide(L)'
;MKLILVYNANSDFFSSSLDFIHKIVSPKTYKCELCALTHGSFKEKPEWKNFVDQTAIKLVFHHIGDFEERYRTSYDYPVVVMEDDDQLKVVFNKTQLGQMKSTNELIHAIESLAEVSTKN
;
A
#
# COMPACT_ATOMS: atom_id res chain seq x y z
N MET A 1 13.30 9.83 5.45
CA MET A 1 12.28 8.77 5.54
C MET A 1 11.02 8.99 4.69
N LYS A 2 10.59 7.97 3.94
CA LYS A 2 9.26 7.84 3.31
C LYS A 2 8.73 6.40 3.47
N LEU A 3 7.41 6.22 3.46
CA LEU A 3 6.79 4.90 3.42
C LEU A 3 6.26 4.60 2.02
N ILE A 4 6.60 3.44 1.50
CA ILE A 4 6.26 2.95 0.18
C ILE A 4 5.27 1.79 0.36
N LEU A 5 4.04 2.00 -0.09
CA LEU A 5 2.95 1.05 -0.04
C LEU A 5 2.83 0.38 -1.41
N VAL A 6 3.20 -0.90 -1.48
CA VAL A 6 3.21 -1.67 -2.73
C VAL A 6 2.01 -2.61 -2.76
N TYR A 7 1.07 -2.29 -3.63
CA TYR A 7 -0.17 -3.03 -3.79
C TYR A 7 0.03 -4.25 -4.68
N ASN A 8 -0.49 -5.40 -4.24
CA ASN A 8 -0.66 -6.59 -5.07
C ASN A 8 -1.89 -6.45 -5.97
N ALA A 9 -1.92 -5.39 -6.78
CA ALA A 9 -2.94 -5.14 -7.79
C ALA A 9 -2.23 -4.94 -9.13
N ASN A 10 -2.82 -5.47 -10.20
CA ASN A 10 -2.38 -5.10 -11.55
C ASN A 10 -2.64 -3.61 -11.75
N SER A 11 -1.75 -2.95 -12.50
CA SER A 11 -1.84 -1.54 -12.94
C SER A 11 -3.20 -1.14 -13.50
N ASP A 12 -3.98 -2.12 -13.97
CA ASP A 12 -5.29 -1.94 -14.59
C ASP A 12 -6.42 -1.64 -13.59
N PHE A 13 -6.22 -1.79 -12.28
CA PHE A 13 -7.28 -1.51 -11.29
C PHE A 13 -7.43 0.00 -10.95
N PHE A 14 -6.42 0.82 -11.30
CA PHE A 14 -6.40 2.26 -11.02
C PHE A 14 -6.35 3.14 -12.28
N SER A 15 -6.56 2.57 -13.48
CA SER A 15 -6.72 3.40 -14.67
C SER A 15 -8.08 4.09 -14.65
N SER A 16 -8.07 5.42 -14.48
CA SER A 16 -9.23 6.30 -14.61
C SER A 16 -9.70 6.44 -16.07
N SER A 17 -9.82 5.33 -16.80
CA SER A 17 -10.25 5.29 -18.20
C SER A 17 -11.27 4.18 -18.42
N LEU A 18 -12.47 4.58 -18.84
CA LEU A 18 -13.67 3.78 -19.05
C LEU A 18 -13.61 2.83 -20.27
N ASP A 19 -12.44 2.50 -20.79
CA ASP A 19 -12.32 1.70 -22.01
C ASP A 19 -11.42 0.50 -21.78
N PHE A 20 -12.04 -0.64 -21.45
CA PHE A 20 -11.85 -1.96 -22.07
C PHE A 20 -12.36 -3.07 -21.14
N ILE A 21 -13.61 -3.47 -21.38
CA ILE A 21 -14.05 -4.84 -21.13
C ILE A 21 -13.18 -5.73 -22.02
N HIS A 22 -12.16 -6.42 -21.46
CA HIS A 22 -11.65 -7.73 -21.92
C HIS A 22 -10.54 -8.36 -21.05
N LYS A 23 -10.26 -7.85 -19.85
CA LYS A 23 -9.54 -8.62 -18.81
C LYS A 23 -10.36 -8.70 -17.54
N ILE A 24 -11.44 -9.47 -17.60
CA ILE A 24 -12.08 -10.03 -16.40
C ILE A 24 -11.12 -11.11 -15.87
N VAL A 25 -10.03 -10.66 -15.24
CA VAL A 25 -9.28 -11.51 -14.33
C VAL A 25 -9.97 -11.31 -13.00
N SER A 26 -10.68 -12.35 -12.58
CA SER A 26 -11.44 -12.43 -11.34
C SER A 26 -10.76 -11.62 -10.21
N PRO A 27 -11.46 -10.66 -9.57
CA PRO A 27 -10.92 -10.03 -8.36
C PRO A 27 -10.69 -11.05 -7.22
N LYS A 28 -11.13 -12.31 -7.38
CA LYS A 28 -10.83 -13.42 -6.46
C LYS A 28 -9.45 -14.05 -6.64
N THR A 29 -8.73 -13.80 -7.74
CA THR A 29 -7.43 -14.48 -7.98
C THR A 29 -6.22 -13.76 -7.38
N TYR A 30 -6.36 -12.53 -6.89
CA TYR A 30 -5.29 -11.83 -6.16
C TYR A 30 -5.80 -11.35 -4.80
N LYS A 31 -5.40 -12.06 -3.74
CA LYS A 31 -5.55 -11.54 -2.38
C LYS A 31 -4.57 -10.38 -2.21
N CYS A 32 -5.13 -9.17 -2.14
CA CYS A 32 -4.42 -7.94 -1.81
C CYS A 32 -4.99 -7.42 -0.50
N GLU A 33 -4.35 -7.82 0.60
CA GLU A 33 -4.71 -7.44 1.97
C GLU A 33 -4.69 -5.90 2.12
N LEU A 34 -3.69 -5.25 1.54
CA LEU A 34 -3.58 -3.79 1.54
C LEU A 34 -4.71 -3.09 0.77
N CYS A 35 -5.17 -3.68 -0.34
CA CYS A 35 -6.32 -3.17 -1.09
C CYS A 35 -7.59 -3.27 -0.22
N ALA A 36 -7.81 -4.40 0.46
CA ALA A 36 -8.95 -4.60 1.35
C ALA A 36 -8.95 -3.65 2.56
N LEU A 37 -7.76 -3.27 3.04
CA LEU A 37 -7.61 -2.29 4.12
C LEU A 37 -7.93 -0.88 3.65
N THR A 38 -7.51 -0.49 2.44
CA THR A 38 -7.55 0.92 1.98
C THR A 38 -8.74 1.26 1.08
N HIS A 39 -9.35 0.28 0.43
CA HIS A 39 -10.43 0.46 -0.54
C HIS A 39 -11.71 -0.27 -0.14
N GLY A 40 -12.86 0.35 -0.44
CA GLY A 40 -14.18 -0.29 -0.45
C GLY A 40 -14.52 -0.84 -1.84
N SER A 41 -15.81 -1.00 -2.15
CA SER A 41 -16.25 -1.64 -3.40
C SER A 41 -15.82 -0.93 -4.69
N PHE A 42 -15.61 0.39 -4.67
CA PHE A 42 -15.31 1.18 -5.88
C PHE A 42 -14.38 2.39 -5.65
N LYS A 43 -13.96 2.66 -4.41
CA LYS A 43 -13.16 3.84 -4.05
C LYS A 43 -12.39 3.61 -2.76
N GLU A 44 -11.41 4.46 -2.51
CA GLU A 44 -10.75 4.57 -1.21
C GLU A 44 -11.77 4.75 -0.08
N LYS A 45 -11.49 4.11 1.06
CA LYS A 45 -12.31 4.31 2.25
C LYS A 45 -12.09 5.72 2.80
N PRO A 46 -13.14 6.42 3.28
CA PRO A 46 -13.03 7.81 3.71
C PRO A 46 -11.96 8.03 4.79
N GLU A 47 -11.83 7.11 5.74
CA GLU A 47 -10.83 7.19 6.81
C GLU A 47 -9.39 7.06 6.29
N TRP A 48 -9.16 6.21 5.29
CA TRP A 48 -7.87 6.09 4.62
C TRP A 48 -7.52 7.36 3.85
N LYS A 49 -8.47 7.84 3.03
CA LYS A 49 -8.30 9.07 2.26
C LYS A 49 -8.01 10.26 3.16
N ASN A 50 -8.77 10.42 4.24
CA ASN A 50 -8.58 11.50 5.19
C ASN A 50 -7.20 11.44 5.85
N PHE A 51 -6.72 10.24 6.23
CA PHE A 51 -5.38 10.05 6.75
C PHE A 51 -4.31 10.45 5.74
N VAL A 52 -4.39 9.97 4.49
CA VAL A 52 -3.44 10.32 3.42
C VAL A 52 -3.40 11.82 3.15
N ASP A 53 -4.56 12.48 3.14
CA ASP A 53 -4.67 13.91 2.87
C ASP A 53 -4.13 14.79 4.03
N GLN A 54 -4.11 14.27 5.26
CA GLN A 54 -3.77 15.04 6.47
C GLN A 54 -2.40 14.69 7.08
N THR A 55 -1.85 13.51 6.77
CA THR A 55 -0.62 13.05 7.40
C THR A 55 0.60 13.83 6.91
N ALA A 56 1.53 14.11 7.82
CA ALA A 56 2.85 14.64 7.48
C ALA A 56 3.81 13.55 7.00
N ILE A 57 3.44 12.28 7.12
CA ILE A 57 4.25 11.15 6.67
C ILE A 57 4.28 11.14 5.14
N LYS A 58 5.47 11.11 4.56
CA LYS A 58 5.62 10.98 3.11
C LYS A 58 5.24 9.56 2.67
N LEU A 59 4.01 9.39 2.21
CA LEU A 59 3.50 8.14 1.64
C LEU A 59 3.71 8.12 0.12
N VAL A 60 4.17 7.00 -0.40
CA VAL A 60 4.34 6.72 -1.83
C VAL A 60 3.63 5.42 -2.15
N PHE A 61 2.87 5.40 -3.23
CA PHE A 61 2.08 4.23 -3.63
C PHE A 61 2.62 3.67 -4.95
N HIS A 62 2.75 2.36 -5.03
CA HIS A 62 3.18 1.66 -6.24
C HIS A 62 2.37 0.39 -6.48
N HIS A 63 2.23 0.02 -7.75
CA HIS A 63 1.98 -1.35 -8.15
C HIS A 63 3.29 -2.14 -8.19
N ILE A 64 3.21 -3.48 -8.19
CA ILE A 64 4.39 -4.36 -8.19
C ILE A 64 5.38 -3.98 -9.29
N GLY A 65 4.91 -3.86 -10.54
CA GLY A 65 5.77 -3.54 -11.69
C GLY A 65 6.53 -2.22 -11.51
N ASP A 66 5.83 -1.15 -11.14
CA ASP A 66 6.43 0.18 -10.93
C ASP A 66 7.47 0.16 -9.80
N PHE A 67 7.21 -0.61 -8.74
CA PHE A 67 8.11 -0.76 -7.62
C PHE A 67 9.38 -1.50 -8.03
N GLU A 68 9.25 -2.66 -8.67
CA GLU A 68 10.40 -3.49 -9.07
C GLU A 68 11.25 -2.79 -10.15
N GLU A 69 10.64 -2.08 -11.08
CA GLU A 69 11.35 -1.29 -12.09
C GLU A 69 12.16 -0.16 -11.43
N ARG A 70 11.58 0.52 -10.44
CA ARG A 70 12.19 1.68 -9.80
C ARG A 70 13.27 1.30 -8.80
N TYR A 71 12.99 0.34 -7.92
CA TYR A 71 13.86 -0.01 -6.79
C TYR A 71 14.73 -1.24 -7.06
N ARG A 72 14.53 -1.93 -8.19
CA ARG A 72 15.35 -3.08 -8.62
C ARG A 72 15.46 -4.19 -7.57
N THR A 73 14.37 -4.37 -6.81
CA THR A 73 14.22 -5.40 -5.77
C THR A 73 12.80 -5.94 -5.78
N SER A 74 12.61 -7.18 -5.29
CA SER A 74 11.32 -7.82 -5.16
C SER A 74 11.05 -8.29 -3.73
N TYR A 75 9.77 -8.39 -3.37
CA TYR A 75 9.30 -8.85 -2.06
C TYR A 75 8.05 -9.73 -2.20
N ASP A 76 7.59 -10.30 -1.10
CA ASP A 76 6.25 -10.90 -1.03
C ASP A 76 5.18 -9.81 -0.91
N TYR A 77 4.30 -9.72 -1.92
CA TYR A 77 3.29 -8.66 -2.02
C TYR A 77 1.90 -9.08 -1.50
N PRO A 78 1.11 -8.12 -0.99
CA PRO A 78 1.43 -6.70 -0.80
C PRO A 78 2.44 -6.46 0.34
N VAL A 79 3.16 -5.35 0.29
CA VAL A 79 4.18 -4.98 1.28
C VAL A 79 4.19 -3.47 1.53
N VAL A 80 4.53 -3.07 2.75
CA VAL A 80 4.90 -1.69 3.09
C VAL A 80 6.37 -1.65 3.44
N VAL A 81 7.11 -0.79 2.73
CA VAL A 81 8.55 -0.63 2.85
C VAL A 81 8.84 0.79 3.31
N MET A 82 9.69 0.94 4.31
CA MET A 82 10.26 2.23 4.69
C MET A 82 11.55 2.44 3.93
N GLU A 83 11.70 3.62 3.33
CA GLU A 83 12.97 4.06 2.75
C GLU A 83 13.53 5.18 3.63
N ASP A 84 14.73 4.97 4.15
CA ASP A 84 15.49 5.96 4.91
C ASP A 84 16.96 5.87 4.56
N ASP A 85 17.59 6.99 4.21
CA ASP A 85 18.97 7.07 3.70
C ASP A 85 19.32 6.00 2.66
N ASP A 86 18.46 5.88 1.63
CA ASP A 86 18.54 4.88 0.55
C ASP A 86 18.46 3.41 0.99
N GLN A 87 18.17 3.14 2.26
CA GLN A 87 17.94 1.80 2.78
C GLN A 87 16.45 1.46 2.76
N LEU A 88 16.12 0.36 2.09
CA LEU A 88 14.78 -0.21 2.09
C LEU A 88 14.63 -1.21 3.23
N LYS A 89 13.65 -0.97 4.09
CA LYS A 89 13.29 -1.86 5.21
C LYS A 89 11.82 -2.23 5.13
N VAL A 90 11.51 -3.53 5.07
CA VAL A 90 10.13 -4.00 5.18
C VAL A 90 9.60 -3.68 6.59
N VAL A 91 8.50 -2.93 6.67
CA VAL A 91 7.84 -2.60 7.94
C VAL A 91 6.54 -3.38 8.14
N PHE A 92 5.81 -3.65 7.06
CA PHE A 92 4.66 -4.56 7.08
C PHE A 92 4.73 -5.51 5.90
N ASN A 93 4.86 -6.81 6.18
CA ASN A 93 4.75 -7.85 5.17
C ASN A 93 3.29 -8.27 4.95
N LYS A 94 3.07 -9.07 3.90
CA LYS A 94 1.75 -9.63 3.57
C LYS A 94 1.03 -10.27 4.76
N THR A 95 1.74 -11.06 5.56
CA THR A 95 1.14 -11.75 6.72
C THR A 95 0.65 -10.78 7.77
N GLN A 96 1.45 -9.76 8.10
CA GLN A 96 1.08 -8.72 9.06
C GLN A 96 -0.11 -7.90 8.55
N LEU A 97 -0.10 -7.53 7.26
CA LEU A 97 -1.22 -6.83 6.63
C LEU A 97 -2.50 -7.67 6.63
N GLY A 98 -2.39 -8.98 6.42
CA GLY A 98 -3.54 -9.90 6.47
C GLY A 98 -4.11 -10.14 7.86
N GLN A 99 -3.38 -9.78 8.92
CA GLN A 99 -3.85 -9.85 10.31
C GLN A 99 -4.58 -8.58 10.74
N MET A 100 -4.38 -7.46 10.04
CA MET A 100 -5.09 -6.20 10.31
C MET A 100 -6.55 -6.34 9.91
N LYS A 101 -7.46 -6.01 10.82
CA LYS A 101 -8.91 -6.18 10.65
C LYS A 101 -9.60 -4.93 10.13
N SER A 102 -8.94 -3.78 10.19
CA SER A 102 -9.53 -2.50 9.83
C SER A 102 -8.53 -1.52 9.25
N THR A 103 -9.06 -0.54 8.52
CA THR A 103 -8.30 0.61 8.01
C THR A 103 -7.62 1.39 9.14
N ASN A 104 -8.32 1.55 10.27
CA ASN A 104 -7.79 2.27 11.44
C ASN A 104 -6.60 1.53 12.08
N GLU A 105 -6.60 0.20 12.09
CA GLU A 105 -5.43 -0.58 12.56
C GLU A 105 -4.20 -0.32 11.68
N LEU A 106 -4.36 -0.25 10.36
CA LEU A 106 -3.29 0.12 9.44
C LEU A 106 -2.78 1.55 9.69
N ILE A 107 -3.70 2.51 9.83
CA ILE A 107 -3.37 3.91 10.09
C ILE A 107 -2.55 4.05 11.37
N HIS A 108 -3.03 3.49 12.49
CA HIS A 108 -2.33 3.54 13.77
C HIS A 108 -0.96 2.86 13.72
N ALA A 109 -0.84 1.75 12.99
CA ALA A 109 0.44 1.09 12.80
C ALA A 109 1.44 1.98 12.03
N ILE A 110 0.97 2.69 11.00
CA ILE A 110 1.78 3.64 10.24
C ILE A 110 2.21 4.83 11.10
N GLU A 111 1.29 5.42 11.87
CA GLU A 111 1.59 6.55 12.77
C GLU A 111 2.64 6.16 13.82
N SER A 112 2.51 4.97 14.40
CA SER A 112 3.46 4.44 15.40
C SER A 112 4.89 4.31 14.85
N LEU A 113 5.07 4.02 13.55
CA LEU A 113 6.40 3.98 12.93
C LEU A 113 7.04 5.37 12.82
N ALA A 114 6.23 6.39 12.55
CA ALA A 114 6.71 7.76 12.41
C ALA A 114 7.15 8.36 13.76
N GLU A 115 6.46 8.02 14.85
CA GLU A 115 6.82 8.45 16.21
C GLU A 115 8.13 7.83 16.70
N VAL A 116 8.44 6.60 16.29
CA VAL A 116 9.70 5.93 16.65
C VAL A 116 10.89 6.55 15.90
N SER A 117 10.68 7.01 14.68
CA SER A 117 11.75 7.53 13.82
C SER A 117 12.16 8.98 14.14
N THR A 118 11.34 9.73 14.89
CA THR A 118 11.64 11.11 15.32
C THR A 118 12.41 11.19 16.65
N LYS A 119 12.61 10.06 17.33
CA LYS A 119 13.29 9.99 18.64
C LYS A 119 14.75 9.55 18.59
N ASN A 120 15.33 9.36 17.41
CA ASN A 120 16.73 8.97 17.23
C ASN A 120 17.59 10.13 16.75
#